data_AF-A0AAD1TKY3-F1
#
_entry.id   AF-A0AAD1TKY3-F1
#
_cell.length_a   1.000
_cell.length_b   1.000
_cell.length_c   1.000
_cell.angle_alpha   90.00
_cell.angle_beta   90.00
_cell.angle_gamma   90.00
#
_symmetry.space_group_name_H-M   'P 1'
#
loop_
_entity.id
_entity.type
_entity.pdbx_description
1 polymer ?
#
loop_
_entity_poly.entity_id
_entity_poly.type
_entity_poly.pdbx_seq_one_letter_code
_entity_poly.pdbx_strand_id
1 'polypeptide(L)'
;MAFPTLQANYKIPNSFMFQFIQLKSIVHTKVTLKLPTTPLQGTHTLTIITRCMSAPTKPKSLSLCYKTLLGHTPPHAFNYVKQWGKEDMPELTDNQWLQSLNALKGLTSCFSHVEAHKKVIYRWYLTPQRLHQIYPTMDSKCWRCGSREGTMTHIWWECSGIKPLWSQVQQLLGKTLGYTVDLTPMVVILLLFPPTWKKGAKKLASTIILAARNLIALHWRSTYCPTHRELLNKIYQFYRYEVLSSDSHAKTRLTEQLWEPWLSLIHHHPL
;
A
#
# COMPACT_ATOMS: atom_id res chain seq x y z
N MET A 1 -4.54 41.37 -3.55
CA MET A 1 -4.14 42.37 -4.56
C MET A 1 -5.24 42.50 -5.61
N ALA A 2 -5.49 43.72 -6.12
CA ALA A 2 -6.54 43.99 -7.11
C ALA A 2 -5.98 44.03 -8.54
N PHE A 3 -6.79 43.66 -9.53
CA PHE A 3 -6.39 43.59 -10.95
C PHE A 3 -5.87 44.93 -11.51
N PRO A 4 -6.49 46.09 -11.23
CA PRO A 4 -6.02 47.38 -11.78
C PRO A 4 -4.58 47.72 -11.34
N THR A 5 -4.20 47.33 -10.13
CA THR A 5 -2.85 47.54 -9.60
C THR A 5 -1.80 46.70 -10.35
N LEU A 6 -2.14 45.45 -10.69
CA LEU A 6 -1.28 44.58 -11.50
C LEU A 6 -1.20 45.06 -12.95
N GLN A 7 -2.29 45.61 -13.45
CA GLN A 7 -2.36 46.18 -14.78
C GLN A 7 -1.40 47.35 -14.97
N ALA A 8 -1.39 48.28 -14.00
CA ALA A 8 -0.50 49.43 -13.99
C ALA A 8 0.98 49.00 -13.88
N ASN A 9 1.29 48.04 -13.01
CA ASN A 9 2.67 47.63 -12.73
C ASN A 9 3.30 46.78 -13.85
N TYR A 10 2.50 45.97 -14.56
CA TYR A 10 3.00 44.98 -15.52
C TYR A 10 2.43 45.14 -16.93
N LYS A 11 1.71 46.25 -17.21
CA LYS A 11 1.09 46.57 -18.51
C LYS A 11 0.23 45.43 -19.06
N ILE A 12 -0.56 44.78 -18.21
CA ILE A 12 -1.37 43.62 -18.59
C ILE A 12 -2.62 44.08 -19.38
N PRO A 13 -2.99 43.45 -20.51
CA PRO A 13 -4.22 43.79 -21.23
C PRO A 13 -5.50 43.44 -20.44
N ASN A 14 -6.57 44.20 -20.65
CA ASN A 14 -7.85 43.99 -19.94
C ASN A 14 -8.51 42.63 -20.25
N SER A 15 -8.16 42.00 -21.37
CA SER A 15 -8.63 40.65 -21.75
C SER A 15 -8.24 39.57 -20.72
N PHE A 16 -7.20 39.80 -19.92
CA PHE A 16 -6.74 38.88 -18.88
C PHE A 16 -7.54 38.96 -17.57
N MET A 17 -8.51 39.88 -17.46
CA MET A 17 -9.31 40.04 -16.24
C MET A 17 -10.03 38.74 -15.85
N PHE A 18 -10.61 38.04 -16.82
CA PHE A 18 -11.32 36.78 -16.55
C PHE A 18 -10.35 35.69 -16.03
N GLN A 19 -9.16 35.58 -16.63
CA GLN A 19 -8.13 34.65 -16.19
C GLN A 19 -7.58 35.02 -14.80
N PHE A 20 -7.46 36.32 -14.49
CA PHE A 20 -7.11 36.78 -13.15
C PHE A 20 -8.16 36.39 -12.12
N ILE A 21 -9.45 36.54 -12.43
CA ILE A 21 -10.54 36.14 -11.53
C ILE A 21 -10.53 34.62 -11.33
N GLN A 22 -10.32 33.84 -12.38
CA GLN A 22 -10.19 32.39 -12.29
C GLN A 22 -9.00 31.98 -11.41
N LEU A 23 -7.82 32.56 -11.63
CA LEU A 23 -6.63 32.30 -10.81
C LEU A 23 -6.84 32.73 -9.36
N LYS A 24 -7.43 33.90 -9.12
CA LYS A 24 -7.77 34.39 -7.77
C LYS A 24 -8.75 33.44 -7.09
N SER A 25 -9.76 32.96 -7.80
CA SER A 25 -10.73 31.97 -7.31
C SER A 25 -10.04 30.66 -6.96
N ILE A 26 -9.20 30.12 -7.84
CA ILE A 26 -8.42 28.88 -7.61
C ILE A 26 -7.50 29.04 -6.39
N VAL A 27 -6.82 30.17 -6.25
CA VAL A 27 -5.99 30.47 -5.08
C VAL A 27 -6.88 30.50 -3.83
N HIS A 28 -8.06 31.12 -3.88
CA HIS A 28 -8.94 31.18 -2.72
C HIS A 28 -9.60 29.83 -2.35
N THR A 29 -9.94 29.00 -3.33
CA THR A 29 -10.65 27.72 -3.13
C THR A 29 -9.70 26.54 -2.91
N LYS A 30 -8.51 26.55 -3.50
CA LYS A 30 -7.55 25.42 -3.42
C LYS A 30 -6.29 25.75 -2.62
N VAL A 31 -5.99 27.03 -2.36
CA VAL A 31 -4.81 27.49 -1.60
C VAL A 31 -5.24 28.07 -0.23
N THR A 32 -6.26 27.46 0.39
CA THR A 32 -6.38 27.38 1.85
C THR A 32 -5.55 26.20 2.41
N LEU A 33 -4.42 25.89 1.77
CA LEU A 33 -3.28 25.41 2.52
C LEU A 33 -2.85 26.60 3.37
N LYS A 34 -2.90 26.48 4.70
CA LYS A 34 -2.16 27.39 5.58
C LYS A 34 -0.75 27.49 5.00
N LEU A 35 -0.39 28.62 4.37
CA LEU A 35 1.00 28.88 4.11
C LEU A 35 1.69 28.76 5.47
N PRO A 36 2.79 28.02 5.58
CA PRO A 36 3.53 27.95 6.82
C PRO A 36 3.79 29.39 7.28
N THR A 37 3.32 29.73 8.48
CA THR A 37 3.59 31.02 9.11
C THR A 37 5.05 31.17 9.50
N THR A 38 5.81 30.07 9.45
CA THR A 38 7.26 30.10 9.37
C THR A 38 7.66 30.31 7.92
N PRO A 39 8.54 31.28 7.61
CA PRO A 39 9.16 31.33 6.30
C PRO A 39 9.74 29.95 6.04
N LEU A 40 9.36 29.33 4.93
CA LEU A 40 10.04 28.12 4.45
C LEU A 40 11.53 28.43 4.52
N GLN A 41 12.25 27.85 5.47
CA GLN A 41 13.71 27.72 5.43
C GLN A 41 14.11 26.75 4.30
N GLY A 42 13.46 26.89 3.15
CA GLY A 42 13.55 26.03 1.98
C GLY A 42 14.13 26.82 0.83
N THR A 43 15.31 27.41 1.04
CA THR A 43 16.22 27.75 -0.08
C THR A 43 16.31 26.55 -1.02
N HIS A 44 16.31 25.33 -0.47
CA HIS A 44 16.34 24.07 -1.21
C HIS A 44 15.26 23.90 -2.29
N THR A 45 13.98 24.13 -2.03
CA THR A 45 12.90 23.83 -3.00
C THR A 45 12.91 24.76 -4.21
N LEU A 46 13.17 26.05 -3.99
CA LEU A 46 13.32 27.02 -5.08
C LEU A 46 14.61 26.77 -5.85
N THR A 47 15.72 26.44 -5.17
CA THR A 47 16.98 26.08 -5.85
C THR A 47 16.85 24.82 -6.71
N ILE A 48 16.08 23.81 -6.28
CA ILE A 48 15.84 22.58 -7.06
C ILE A 48 15.02 22.88 -8.31
N ILE A 49 13.92 23.64 -8.18
CA ILE A 49 13.09 24.04 -9.32
C ILE A 49 13.90 24.88 -10.29
N THR A 50 14.64 25.88 -9.80
CA THR A 50 15.52 26.70 -10.63
C THR A 50 16.59 25.86 -11.33
N ARG A 51 17.20 24.89 -10.66
CA ARG A 51 18.19 23.96 -11.25
C ARG A 51 17.58 23.03 -12.30
N CYS A 52 16.33 22.62 -12.10
CA CYS A 52 15.56 21.84 -13.05
C CYS A 52 15.20 22.61 -14.32
N MET A 53 14.81 23.88 -14.15
CA MET A 53 14.37 24.76 -15.22
C MET A 53 15.55 25.38 -16.00
N SER A 54 16.72 25.48 -15.38
CA SER A 54 17.95 25.99 -16.00
C SER A 54 18.81 24.92 -16.66
N ALA A 55 18.46 23.64 -16.52
CA ALA A 55 19.11 22.57 -17.28
C ALA A 55 18.70 22.70 -18.76
N PRO A 56 19.61 23.09 -19.68
CA PRO A 56 19.29 23.15 -21.09
C PRO A 56 18.87 21.76 -21.55
N THR A 57 18.07 21.72 -22.63
CA THR A 57 17.49 20.59 -23.37
C THR A 57 18.47 19.44 -23.69
N LYS A 58 19.07 18.85 -22.66
CA LYS A 58 19.94 17.69 -22.71
C LYS A 58 19.09 16.44 -22.48
N PRO A 59 19.38 15.33 -23.17
CA PRO A 59 18.71 14.07 -22.89
C PRO A 59 18.85 13.72 -21.40
N LYS A 60 17.75 13.22 -20.80
CA LYS A 60 17.63 12.83 -19.37
C LYS A 60 17.46 13.99 -18.36
N SER A 61 17.13 15.22 -18.79
CA SER A 61 16.79 16.34 -17.88
C SER A 61 15.69 15.98 -16.86
N LEU A 62 14.62 15.31 -17.31
CA LEU A 62 13.57 14.78 -16.44
C LEU A 62 14.10 13.78 -15.40
N SER A 63 15.06 12.92 -15.76
CA SER A 63 15.67 11.97 -14.83
C SER A 63 16.51 12.67 -13.76
N LEU A 64 17.23 13.73 -14.13
CA LEU A 64 18.00 14.56 -13.20
C LEU A 64 17.07 15.29 -12.21
N CYS A 65 15.97 15.84 -12.71
CA CYS A 65 14.95 16.45 -11.87
C CYS A 65 14.31 15.44 -10.93
N TYR A 66 13.94 14.28 -11.43
CA TYR A 66 13.36 13.22 -10.61
C TYR A 66 14.32 12.75 -9.50
N LYS A 67 15.60 12.55 -9.80
CA LYS A 67 16.62 12.21 -8.79
C LYS A 67 16.81 13.32 -7.74
N THR A 68 16.80 14.57 -8.18
CA THR A 68 16.96 15.73 -7.30
C THR A 68 15.75 15.87 -6.37
N LEU A 69 14.54 15.70 -6.88
CA LEU A 69 13.32 15.65 -6.08
C LEU A 69 13.36 14.49 -5.08
N LEU A 70 13.72 13.28 -5.52
CA LEU A 70 13.86 12.12 -4.63
C LEU A 70 14.86 12.34 -3.49
N GLY A 71 15.98 13.03 -3.75
CA GLY A 71 16.99 13.34 -2.72
C GLY A 71 16.53 14.36 -1.66
N HIS A 72 15.53 15.19 -1.97
CA HIS A 72 15.06 16.26 -1.09
C HIS A 72 13.64 16.07 -0.55
N THR A 73 12.89 15.10 -1.07
CA THR A 73 11.60 14.74 -0.51
C THR A 73 11.86 13.88 0.73
N PRO A 74 11.43 14.28 1.95
CA PRO A 74 11.46 13.36 3.08
C PRO A 74 10.64 12.13 2.66
N PRO A 75 11.13 10.90 2.89
CA PRO A 75 10.43 9.70 2.45
C PRO A 75 8.99 9.72 3.00
N HIS A 76 7.99 9.90 2.14
CA HIS A 76 6.56 9.80 2.52
C HIS A 76 6.25 8.49 3.27
N ALA A 77 7.10 7.48 3.07
CA ALA A 77 7.23 6.26 3.86
C ALA A 77 7.17 6.48 5.38
N PHE A 78 7.83 7.51 5.93
CA PHE A 78 7.91 7.74 7.38
C PHE A 78 6.55 8.04 8.01
N ASN A 79 5.62 8.63 7.27
CA ASN A 79 4.27 8.90 7.79
C ASN A 79 3.47 7.60 7.96
N TYR A 80 3.63 6.64 7.05
CA TYR A 80 2.96 5.35 7.15
C TYR A 80 3.57 4.48 8.25
N VAL A 81 4.90 4.48 8.43
CA VAL A 81 5.57 3.81 9.56
C VAL A 81 4.99 4.29 10.89
N LYS A 82 4.93 5.61 11.08
CA LYS A 82 4.35 6.22 12.28
C LYS A 82 2.86 5.90 12.45
N GLN A 83 2.10 5.81 11.36
CA GLN A 83 0.68 5.43 11.43
C GLN A 83 0.49 3.97 11.84
N TRP A 84 1.31 3.06 11.32
CA TRP A 84 1.28 1.65 11.72
C TRP A 84 1.71 1.47 13.17
N GLY A 85 2.73 2.20 13.64
CA GLY A 85 3.18 2.15 15.03
C GLY A 85 2.19 2.71 16.06
N LYS A 86 1.14 3.44 15.64
CA LYS A 86 0.10 3.97 16.55
C LYS A 86 -1.04 2.98 16.83
N GLU A 87 -1.16 1.90 16.06
CA GLU A 87 -2.32 0.99 16.10
C GLU A 87 -1.97 -0.39 16.67
N ASP A 88 -1.21 -0.42 17.77
CA ASP A 88 -0.81 -1.63 18.50
C ASP A 88 0.05 -2.62 17.69
N MET A 89 0.67 -2.16 16.60
CA MET A 89 1.77 -2.89 15.97
C MET A 89 3.05 -2.74 16.82
N PRO A 90 3.90 -3.77 16.88
CA PRO A 90 5.26 -3.62 17.40
C PRO A 90 5.98 -2.45 16.72
N GLU A 91 6.83 -1.73 17.47
CA GLU A 91 7.60 -0.63 16.92
C GLU A 91 8.43 -1.10 15.72
N LEU A 92 8.21 -0.44 14.57
CA LEU A 92 8.87 -0.78 13.32
C LEU A 92 10.13 0.07 13.15
N THR A 93 11.26 -0.61 13.03
CA THR A 93 12.51 0.05 12.63
C THR A 93 12.48 0.43 11.15
N ASP A 94 13.26 1.43 10.75
CA ASP A 94 13.38 1.86 9.35
C ASP A 94 13.84 0.71 8.43
N ASN A 95 14.73 -0.15 8.93
CA ASN A 95 15.19 -1.33 8.20
C ASN A 95 14.05 -2.33 7.98
N GLN A 96 13.25 -2.64 9.00
CA GLN A 96 12.08 -3.50 8.85
C GLN A 96 11.06 -2.90 7.88
N TRP A 97 10.88 -1.58 7.89
CA TRP A 97 10.01 -0.93 6.93
C TRP A 97 10.51 -1.08 5.48
N LEU A 98 11.81 -0.84 5.25
CA LEU A 98 12.44 -1.05 3.94
C LEU A 98 12.35 -2.51 3.49
N GLN A 99 12.51 -3.46 4.41
CA GLN A 99 12.31 -4.88 4.15
C GLN A 99 10.86 -5.17 3.75
N SER A 100 9.88 -4.61 4.45
CA SER A 100 8.46 -4.77 4.13
C SER A 100 8.11 -4.21 2.75
N LEU A 101 8.64 -3.02 2.42
CA LEU A 101 8.49 -2.42 1.10
C LEU A 101 9.08 -3.28 -0.01
N ASN A 102 10.18 -3.98 0.27
CA ASN A 102 10.85 -4.86 -0.68
C ASN A 102 10.53 -6.34 -0.47
N ALA A 103 9.53 -6.68 0.35
CA ALA A 103 9.30 -8.06 0.80
C ALA A 103 9.08 -9.04 -0.36
N LEU A 104 8.40 -8.57 -1.40
CA LEU A 104 8.11 -9.36 -2.60
C LEU A 104 9.20 -9.32 -3.65
N LYS A 105 10.21 -8.45 -3.50
CA LYS A 105 11.32 -8.32 -4.44
C LYS A 105 12.10 -9.64 -4.48
N GLY A 106 12.13 -10.26 -5.66
CA GLY A 106 12.81 -11.55 -5.85
C GLY A 106 12.05 -12.76 -5.27
N LEU A 107 10.85 -12.57 -4.73
CA LEU A 107 9.90 -13.65 -4.42
C LEU A 107 8.91 -13.86 -5.57
N THR A 108 8.27 -12.80 -6.05
CA THR A 108 7.29 -12.89 -7.14
C THR A 108 7.53 -11.82 -8.18
N SER A 109 7.32 -12.16 -9.46
CA SER A 109 7.33 -11.22 -10.60
C SER A 109 5.92 -10.72 -10.93
N CYS A 110 4.88 -11.28 -10.30
CA CYS A 110 3.50 -10.93 -10.56
C CYS A 110 3.19 -9.52 -10.03
N PHE A 111 2.86 -8.59 -10.92
CA PHE A 111 2.53 -7.22 -10.56
C PHE A 111 1.32 -7.15 -9.63
N SER A 112 0.30 -7.98 -9.84
CA SER A 112 -0.92 -8.01 -9.01
C SER A 112 -0.61 -8.35 -7.54
N HIS A 113 0.37 -9.22 -7.28
CA HIS A 113 0.82 -9.53 -5.92
C HIS A 113 1.52 -8.33 -5.28
N VAL A 114 2.41 -7.69 -6.03
CA VAL A 114 3.13 -6.48 -5.59
C VAL A 114 2.16 -5.36 -5.27
N GLU A 115 1.21 -5.09 -6.16
CA GLU A 115 0.18 -4.07 -5.98
C GLU A 115 -0.69 -4.35 -4.74
N ALA A 116 -1.15 -5.59 -4.55
CA ALA A 116 -1.96 -5.98 -3.40
C ALA A 116 -1.22 -5.70 -2.07
N HIS A 117 0.07 -6.01 -2.00
CA HIS A 117 0.89 -5.72 -0.83
C HIS A 117 1.07 -4.21 -0.61
N LYS A 118 1.36 -3.46 -1.67
CA LYS A 118 1.54 -2.00 -1.59
C LYS A 118 0.27 -1.28 -1.15
N LYS A 119 -0.91 -1.70 -1.62
CA LYS A 119 -2.20 -1.14 -1.17
C LYS A 119 -2.41 -1.28 0.34
N VAL A 120 -2.02 -2.42 0.90
CA VAL A 120 -2.09 -2.65 2.35
C VAL A 120 -1.09 -1.74 3.07
N ILE A 121 0.21 -1.81 2.73
CA ILE A 121 1.27 -1.03 3.40
C ILE A 121 0.99 0.48 3.37
N TYR A 122 0.56 1.01 2.23
CA TYR A 122 0.25 2.43 2.06
C TYR A 122 -1.14 2.80 2.57
N ARG A 123 -1.83 1.88 3.26
CA ARG A 123 -3.12 2.15 3.92
C ARG A 123 -4.15 2.70 2.92
N TRP A 124 -4.18 2.12 1.72
CA TRP A 124 -5.04 2.55 0.62
C TRP A 124 -6.53 2.47 0.95
N TYR A 125 -6.90 1.47 1.76
CA TYR A 125 -8.29 1.21 2.09
C TYR A 125 -8.78 2.16 3.19
N LEU A 126 -9.94 2.77 2.96
CA LEU A 126 -10.53 3.68 3.94
C LEU A 126 -11.22 2.88 5.04
N THR A 127 -10.83 3.10 6.30
CA THR A 127 -11.38 2.38 7.47
C THR A 127 -12.55 3.15 8.11
N PRO A 128 -13.39 2.52 8.94
CA PRO A 128 -14.42 3.19 9.75
C PRO A 128 -13.86 4.32 10.61
N GLN A 129 -12.71 4.12 11.27
CA GLN A 129 -12.03 5.19 12.02
C GLN A 129 -11.72 6.40 11.14
N ARG A 130 -11.12 6.17 9.96
CA ARG A 130 -10.80 7.24 9.01
C ARG A 130 -12.07 7.90 8.47
N LEU A 131 -13.13 7.14 8.23
CA LEU A 131 -14.42 7.65 7.79
C LEU A 131 -15.06 8.54 8.85
N HIS A 132 -15.04 8.12 10.11
CA HIS A 132 -15.55 8.91 11.23
C HIS A 132 -14.78 10.24 11.37
N GLN A 133 -13.46 10.24 11.17
CA GLN A 133 -12.65 11.47 11.17
C GLN A 133 -13.03 12.44 10.04
N ILE A 134 -13.43 11.93 8.87
CA ILE A 134 -13.84 12.75 7.72
C ILE A 134 -15.31 13.18 7.86
N TYR A 135 -16.15 12.25 8.32
CA TYR A 135 -17.60 12.39 8.48
C TYR A 135 -17.99 11.98 9.91
N PRO A 136 -18.01 12.92 10.86
CA PRO A 136 -18.26 12.62 12.28
C PRO A 136 -19.61 11.96 12.59
N THR A 137 -20.56 12.02 11.66
CA THR A 137 -21.87 11.36 11.76
C THR A 137 -21.83 9.84 11.53
N MET A 138 -20.75 9.33 10.92
CA MET A 138 -20.55 7.88 10.70
C MET A 138 -20.04 7.20 11.96
N ASP A 139 -20.39 5.93 12.18
CA ASP A 139 -19.82 5.14 13.29
C ASP A 139 -18.34 4.79 13.00
N SER A 140 -17.49 4.90 14.03
CA SER A 140 -16.08 4.52 13.98
C SER A 140 -15.86 3.01 14.19
N LYS A 141 -16.90 2.26 14.58
CA LYS A 141 -16.81 0.82 14.84
C LYS A 141 -16.55 0.00 13.57
N CYS A 142 -15.89 -1.15 13.77
CA CYS A 142 -15.60 -2.10 12.70
C CYS A 142 -16.89 -2.62 12.05
N TRP A 143 -16.95 -2.59 10.71
CA TRP A 143 -18.09 -3.14 9.96
C TRP A 143 -18.36 -4.62 10.19
N ARG A 144 -17.37 -5.39 10.68
CA ARG A 144 -17.48 -6.85 10.82
C ARG A 144 -17.93 -7.28 12.19
N CYS A 145 -17.26 -6.82 13.24
CA CYS A 145 -17.57 -7.23 14.61
C CYS A 145 -18.48 -6.24 15.35
N GLY A 146 -18.60 -5.00 14.89
CA GLY A 146 -19.41 -3.96 15.54
C GLY A 146 -19.00 -3.60 16.97
N SER A 147 -17.88 -4.13 17.48
CA SER A 147 -17.54 -4.06 18.92
C SER A 147 -16.33 -3.16 19.24
N ARG A 148 -15.35 -3.09 18.34
CA ARG A 148 -14.14 -2.25 18.49
C ARG A 148 -14.04 -1.23 17.36
N GLU A 149 -13.26 -0.19 17.58
CA GLU A 149 -12.95 0.80 16.55
C GLU A 149 -12.31 0.12 15.33
N GLY A 150 -12.79 0.47 14.13
CA GLY A 150 -12.29 -0.07 12.88
C GLY A 150 -10.98 0.60 12.47
N THR A 151 -9.88 0.28 13.17
CA THR A 151 -8.53 0.66 12.74
C THR A 151 -8.04 -0.25 11.61
N MET A 152 -6.91 0.11 10.98
CA MET A 152 -6.37 -0.71 9.89
C MET A 152 -5.86 -2.06 10.43
N THR A 153 -5.12 -2.05 11.53
CA THR A 153 -4.64 -3.29 12.20
C THR A 153 -5.79 -4.16 12.66
N HIS A 154 -6.84 -3.56 13.22
CA HIS A 154 -8.02 -4.29 13.65
C HIS A 154 -8.69 -5.03 12.49
N ILE A 155 -8.97 -4.35 11.37
CA ILE A 155 -9.67 -4.95 10.23
C ILE A 155 -8.84 -6.03 9.54
N TRP A 156 -7.53 -5.84 9.42
CA TRP A 156 -6.67 -6.83 8.76
C TRP A 156 -6.34 -8.04 9.64
N TRP A 157 -6.28 -7.89 10.96
CA TRP A 157 -5.70 -8.92 11.83
C TRP A 157 -6.55 -9.26 13.06
N GLU A 158 -6.93 -8.27 13.86
CA GLU A 158 -7.47 -8.55 15.21
C GLU A 158 -8.97 -8.83 15.26
N CYS A 159 -9.70 -8.38 14.23
CA CYS A 159 -11.15 -8.44 14.20
C CYS A 159 -11.64 -9.89 14.33
N SER A 160 -12.57 -10.11 15.26
CA SER A 160 -13.13 -11.45 15.52
C SER A 160 -13.80 -12.06 14.28
N GLY A 161 -14.37 -11.23 13.40
CA GLY A 161 -15.01 -11.66 12.16
C GLY A 161 -14.05 -12.17 11.08
N ILE A 162 -12.72 -11.98 11.20
CA ILE A 162 -11.72 -12.49 10.25
C ILE A 162 -10.74 -13.48 10.88
N LYS A 163 -10.77 -13.65 12.21
CA LYS A 163 -9.95 -14.65 12.89
C LYS A 163 -10.13 -16.07 12.31
N PRO A 164 -11.36 -16.54 11.99
CA PRO A 164 -11.54 -17.85 11.36
C PRO A 164 -10.79 -18.00 10.04
N LEU A 165 -10.72 -16.94 9.22
CA LEU A 165 -9.96 -16.94 7.96
C LEU A 165 -8.47 -17.10 8.24
N TRP A 166 -7.90 -16.34 9.18
CA TRP A 166 -6.48 -16.45 9.51
C TRP A 166 -6.10 -17.80 10.13
N SER A 167 -6.98 -18.39 10.93
CA SER A 167 -6.79 -19.76 11.43
C SER A 167 -6.72 -20.78 10.29
N GLN A 168 -7.59 -20.66 9.28
CA GLN A 168 -7.52 -21.53 8.09
C GLN A 168 -6.24 -21.31 7.29
N VAL A 169 -5.82 -20.05 7.10
CA VAL A 169 -4.56 -19.73 6.42
C VAL A 169 -3.37 -20.33 7.17
N GLN A 170 -3.33 -20.23 8.50
CA GLN A 170 -2.27 -20.79 9.32
C GLN A 170 -2.21 -22.31 9.21
N GLN A 171 -3.36 -22.99 9.28
CA GLN A 171 -3.44 -24.45 9.10
C GLN A 171 -2.98 -24.87 7.70
N LEU A 172 -3.42 -24.15 6.64
CA LEU A 172 -3.00 -24.43 5.27
C LEU A 172 -1.49 -24.26 5.09
N LEU A 173 -0.91 -23.19 5.63
CA LEU A 173 0.53 -22.97 5.59
C LEU A 173 1.29 -24.05 6.35
N GLY A 174 0.80 -24.46 7.53
CA GLY A 174 1.44 -25.52 8.30
C GLY A 174 1.45 -26.86 7.54
N LYS A 175 0.32 -27.23 6.92
CA LYS A 175 0.24 -28.42 6.07
C LYS A 175 1.15 -28.34 4.85
N THR A 176 1.17 -27.19 4.18
CA THR A 176 1.93 -27.00 2.92
C THR A 176 3.43 -26.97 3.16
N LEU A 177 3.87 -26.37 4.27
CA LEU A 177 5.28 -26.20 4.60
C LEU A 177 5.85 -27.35 5.44
N GLY A 178 4.99 -28.17 6.06
CA GLY A 178 5.38 -29.34 6.85
C GLY A 178 5.86 -29.03 8.27
N TYR A 179 5.61 -27.83 8.79
CA TYR A 179 5.95 -27.42 10.15
C TYR A 179 4.95 -26.41 10.71
N THR A 180 4.94 -26.20 12.03
CA THR A 180 4.05 -25.25 12.68
C THR A 180 4.40 -23.81 12.29
N VAL A 181 3.43 -23.11 11.75
CA VAL A 181 3.54 -21.70 11.35
C VAL A 181 2.76 -20.86 12.34
N ASP A 182 3.39 -19.83 12.89
CA ASP A 182 2.71 -18.81 13.70
C ASP A 182 2.54 -17.54 12.88
N LEU A 183 1.29 -17.17 12.62
CA LEU A 183 0.97 -15.92 11.97
C LEU A 183 0.97 -14.80 13.01
N THR A 184 1.82 -13.81 12.81
CA THR A 184 1.87 -12.58 13.58
C THR A 184 1.33 -11.42 12.72
N PRO A 185 0.89 -10.30 13.31
CA PRO A 185 0.48 -9.14 12.51
C PRO A 185 1.60 -8.61 11.61
N MET A 186 2.88 -8.74 12.01
CA MET A 186 4.01 -8.35 11.17
C MET A 186 4.14 -9.23 9.91
N VAL A 187 3.93 -10.55 10.04
CA VAL A 187 3.87 -11.45 8.89
C VAL A 187 2.64 -11.15 8.05
N VAL A 188 1.48 -11.06 8.69
CA VAL A 188 0.17 -10.97 8.04
C VAL A 188 -0.11 -9.60 7.43
N ILE A 189 0.49 -8.50 7.87
CA ILE A 189 0.28 -7.16 7.28
C ILE A 189 1.51 -6.72 6.49
N LEU A 190 2.72 -6.93 7.03
CA LEU A 190 3.95 -6.38 6.47
C LEU A 190 4.80 -7.38 5.69
N LEU A 191 4.43 -8.67 5.69
CA LEU A 191 5.21 -9.76 5.10
C LEU A 191 6.65 -9.82 5.68
N LEU A 192 6.80 -9.46 6.94
CA LEU A 192 8.06 -9.58 7.67
C LEU A 192 8.18 -10.98 8.26
N PHE A 193 8.74 -11.88 7.47
CA PHE A 193 8.97 -13.27 7.86
C PHE A 193 10.21 -13.41 8.76
N PRO A 194 10.21 -14.37 9.70
CA PRO A 194 11.39 -14.71 10.47
C PRO A 194 12.60 -15.06 9.57
N PRO A 195 13.83 -14.81 10.02
CA PRO A 195 15.03 -15.13 9.25
C PRO A 195 15.19 -16.64 9.01
N THR A 196 14.62 -17.48 9.89
CA THR A 196 14.63 -18.95 9.80
C THR A 196 13.90 -19.50 8.57
N TRP A 197 13.01 -18.72 7.96
CA TRP A 197 12.23 -19.16 6.82
C TRP A 197 13.05 -19.17 5.52
N LYS A 198 13.05 -20.31 4.83
CA LYS A 198 13.67 -20.46 3.51
C LYS A 198 12.97 -19.59 2.46
N LYS A 199 13.70 -19.18 1.42
CA LYS A 199 13.16 -18.32 0.33
C LYS A 199 11.91 -18.90 -0.33
N GLY A 200 11.88 -20.21 -0.59
CA GLY A 200 10.71 -20.89 -1.16
C GLY A 200 9.47 -20.80 -0.26
N ALA A 201 9.65 -21.06 1.05
CA ALA A 201 8.57 -20.92 2.03
C ALA A 201 8.05 -19.49 2.12
N LYS A 202 8.94 -18.48 2.13
CA LYS A 202 8.55 -17.06 2.09
C LYS A 202 7.73 -16.73 0.84
N LYS A 203 8.14 -17.23 -0.33
CA LYS A 203 7.41 -17.02 -1.60
C LYS A 203 6.00 -17.61 -1.50
N LEU A 204 5.87 -18.90 -1.18
CA LEU A 204 4.58 -19.57 -1.10
C LEU A 204 3.66 -18.93 -0.05
N ALA A 205 4.19 -18.65 1.14
CA ALA A 205 3.42 -18.01 2.19
C ALA A 205 3.00 -16.58 1.85
N SER A 206 3.87 -15.80 1.19
CA SER A 206 3.50 -14.46 0.74
C SER A 206 2.33 -14.50 -0.25
N THR A 207 2.30 -15.46 -1.17
CA THR A 207 1.20 -15.58 -2.14
C THR A 207 -0.11 -15.98 -1.47
N ILE A 208 -0.08 -16.94 -0.55
CA ILE A 208 -1.28 -17.37 0.21
C ILE A 208 -1.81 -16.24 1.11
N ILE A 209 -0.93 -15.55 1.83
CA ILE A 209 -1.31 -14.41 2.69
C ILE A 209 -1.93 -13.30 1.82
N LEU A 210 -1.34 -12.98 0.67
CA LEU A 210 -1.88 -11.95 -0.23
C LEU A 210 -3.24 -12.34 -0.81
N ALA A 211 -3.46 -13.61 -1.13
CA ALA A 211 -4.76 -14.12 -1.56
C ALA A 211 -5.83 -13.90 -0.48
N ALA A 212 -5.52 -14.27 0.77
CA ALA A 212 -6.42 -14.04 1.91
C ALA A 212 -6.70 -12.55 2.15
N ARG A 213 -5.67 -11.70 2.10
CA ARG A 213 -5.85 -10.24 2.17
C ARG A 213 -6.72 -9.72 1.04
N ASN A 214 -6.57 -10.26 -0.17
CA ASN A 214 -7.38 -9.83 -1.30
C ASN A 214 -8.87 -10.15 -1.10
N LEU A 215 -9.22 -11.26 -0.43
CA LEU A 215 -10.60 -11.55 -0.07
C LEU A 215 -11.15 -10.58 0.99
N ILE A 216 -10.35 -10.24 2.00
CA ILE A 216 -10.75 -9.21 2.98
C ILE A 216 -10.98 -7.87 2.28
N ALA A 217 -10.10 -7.50 1.35
CA ALA A 217 -10.25 -6.28 0.53
C ALA A 217 -11.49 -6.31 -0.38
N LEU A 218 -11.83 -7.47 -0.95
CA LEU A 218 -13.00 -7.61 -1.81
C LEU A 218 -14.29 -7.36 -1.01
N HIS A 219 -14.33 -7.84 0.24
CA HIS A 219 -15.45 -7.65 1.16
C HIS A 219 -15.17 -6.54 2.18
N TRP A 220 -14.45 -5.48 1.79
CA TRP A 220 -13.90 -4.49 2.73
C TRP A 220 -14.97 -3.87 3.64
N ARG A 221 -16.11 -3.44 3.08
CA ARG A 221 -17.23 -2.79 3.78
C ARG A 221 -18.38 -3.75 4.13
N SER A 222 -18.07 -5.00 4.42
CA SER A 222 -19.06 -6.04 4.69
C SER A 222 -18.79 -6.72 6.02
N THR A 223 -19.85 -7.25 6.65
CA THR A 223 -19.78 -8.16 7.80
C THR A 223 -19.28 -9.55 7.42
N TYR A 224 -19.29 -9.89 6.14
CA TYR A 224 -19.05 -11.24 5.62
C TYR A 224 -17.62 -11.75 5.81
N CYS A 225 -17.44 -12.90 6.45
CA CYS A 225 -16.18 -13.63 6.50
C CYS A 225 -16.05 -14.58 5.28
N PRO A 226 -14.96 -14.48 4.49
CA PRO A 226 -14.74 -15.41 3.39
C PRO A 226 -14.69 -16.88 3.84
N THR A 227 -15.24 -17.76 3.01
CA THR A 227 -15.29 -19.20 3.25
C THR A 227 -13.98 -19.90 2.87
N HIS A 228 -13.81 -21.14 3.34
CA HIS A 228 -12.64 -21.96 2.98
C HIS A 228 -12.52 -22.16 1.46
N ARG A 229 -13.64 -22.43 0.78
CA ARG A 229 -13.68 -22.63 -0.67
C ARG A 229 -13.28 -21.37 -1.43
N GLU A 230 -13.74 -20.20 -1.00
CA GLU A 230 -13.31 -18.93 -1.59
C GLU A 230 -11.82 -18.67 -1.38
N LEU A 231 -11.27 -19.03 -0.21
CA LEU A 231 -9.84 -18.97 0.06
C LEU A 231 -9.05 -19.86 -0.91
N LEU A 232 -9.43 -21.13 -1.06
CA LEU A 232 -8.76 -22.06 -1.99
C LEU A 232 -8.83 -21.56 -3.44
N ASN A 233 -10.00 -21.13 -3.89
CA ASN A 233 -10.18 -20.55 -5.23
C ASN A 233 -9.30 -19.32 -5.45
N LYS A 234 -9.17 -18.48 -4.42
CA LYS A 234 -8.35 -17.28 -4.52
C LYS A 234 -6.85 -17.59 -4.56
N ILE A 235 -6.40 -18.56 -3.77
CA ILE A 235 -5.02 -19.04 -3.82
C ILE A 235 -4.74 -19.64 -5.19
N TYR A 236 -5.65 -20.45 -5.74
CA TYR A 236 -5.51 -21.02 -7.09
C TYR A 236 -5.39 -19.92 -8.15
N GLN A 237 -6.20 -18.87 -8.08
CA GLN A 237 -6.09 -17.72 -8.98
C GLN A 237 -4.72 -17.03 -8.87
N PHE A 238 -4.22 -16.83 -7.66
CA PHE A 238 -2.91 -16.19 -7.44
C PHE A 238 -1.75 -17.08 -7.92
N TYR A 239 -1.84 -18.39 -7.70
CA TYR A 239 -0.94 -19.39 -8.28
C TYR A 239 -0.92 -19.29 -9.81
N ARG A 240 -2.10 -19.26 -10.46
CA ARG A 240 -2.22 -19.11 -11.92
C ARG A 240 -1.54 -17.85 -12.42
N TYR A 241 -1.72 -16.72 -11.75
CA TYR A 241 -1.03 -15.47 -12.10
C TYR A 241 0.49 -15.57 -11.95
N GLU A 242 0.97 -16.32 -10.96
CA GLU A 242 2.39 -16.54 -10.78
C GLU A 242 2.98 -17.47 -11.85
N VAL A 243 2.26 -18.51 -12.25
CA VAL A 243 2.64 -19.39 -13.37
C VAL A 243 2.72 -18.59 -14.66
N LEU A 244 1.70 -17.80 -14.99
CA LEU A 244 1.68 -16.96 -16.20
C LEU A 244 2.82 -15.93 -16.20
N SER A 245 3.07 -15.28 -15.06
CA SER A 245 4.20 -14.36 -14.94
C SER A 245 5.54 -15.08 -15.04
N SER A 246 5.64 -16.31 -14.57
CA SER A 246 6.88 -17.10 -14.65
C SER A 246 7.14 -17.65 -16.05
N ASP A 247 6.09 -17.92 -16.82
CA ASP A 247 6.17 -18.36 -18.21
C ASP A 247 6.80 -17.28 -19.10
N SER A 248 6.39 -16.02 -18.92
CA SER A 248 7.05 -14.88 -19.57
C SER A 248 8.55 -14.72 -19.22
N HIS A 249 9.03 -15.47 -18.21
CA HIS A 249 10.41 -15.46 -17.74
C HIS A 249 11.10 -16.84 -17.84
N ALA A 250 10.49 -17.82 -18.55
CA ALA A 250 10.98 -19.19 -18.70
C ALA A 250 11.30 -19.93 -17.38
N LYS A 251 10.50 -19.68 -16.32
CA LYS A 251 10.68 -20.26 -14.97
C LYS A 251 9.48 -21.08 -14.48
N THR A 252 8.65 -21.55 -15.39
CA THR A 252 7.38 -22.24 -15.11
C THR A 252 7.59 -23.49 -14.25
N ARG A 253 8.50 -24.38 -14.64
CA ARG A 253 8.80 -25.63 -13.93
C ARG A 253 9.26 -25.45 -12.48
N LEU A 254 10.09 -24.44 -12.22
CA LEU A 254 10.56 -24.12 -10.86
C LEU A 254 9.42 -23.59 -9.97
N THR A 255 8.46 -22.90 -10.58
CA THR A 255 7.29 -22.40 -9.86
C THR A 255 6.32 -23.53 -9.58
N GLU A 256 6.05 -24.42 -10.54
CA GLU A 256 5.22 -25.60 -10.32
C GLU A 256 5.79 -26.49 -9.21
N GLN A 257 7.10 -26.80 -9.25
CA GLN A 257 7.78 -27.57 -8.20
C GLN A 257 7.64 -26.96 -6.80
N LEU A 258 7.61 -25.63 -6.70
CA LEU A 258 7.41 -24.95 -5.41
C LEU A 258 5.97 -25.12 -4.90
N TRP A 259 5.00 -25.19 -5.80
CA TRP A 259 3.58 -25.30 -5.48
C TRP A 259 3.09 -26.75 -5.36
N GLU A 260 3.90 -27.75 -5.72
CA GLU A 260 3.58 -29.18 -5.56
C GLU A 260 3.02 -29.57 -4.18
N PRO A 261 3.61 -29.12 -3.04
CA PRO A 261 3.06 -29.44 -1.72
C PRO A 261 1.64 -28.92 -1.52
N TRP A 262 1.29 -27.81 -2.17
CA TRP A 262 -0.06 -27.23 -2.10
C TRP A 262 -1.02 -27.91 -3.09
N LEU A 263 -0.57 -28.19 -4.31
CA LEU A 263 -1.38 -28.86 -5.34
C LEU A 263 -1.79 -30.26 -4.89
N SER A 264 -0.86 -31.03 -4.34
CA SER A 264 -1.13 -32.35 -3.75
C SER A 264 -2.18 -32.29 -2.64
N LEU A 265 -2.13 -31.28 -1.76
CA LEU A 265 -3.12 -31.11 -0.69
C LEU A 265 -4.55 -30.90 -1.22
N ILE A 266 -4.72 -30.20 -2.35
CA ILE A 266 -6.04 -29.97 -2.96
C ILE A 266 -6.54 -31.21 -3.70
N HIS A 267 -5.65 -31.94 -4.37
CA HIS A 267 -6.05 -33.16 -5.08
C HIS A 267 -6.55 -34.25 -4.13
N HIS A 268 -6.06 -34.31 -2.89
CA HIS A 268 -6.53 -35.27 -1.87
C HIS A 268 -7.77 -34.81 -1.09
N HIS A 269 -8.14 -33.53 -1.18
CA HIS A 269 -9.36 -32.96 -0.58
C HIS A 269 -10.07 -32.07 -1.61
N PRO A 270 -10.83 -32.68 -2.55
CA PRO A 270 -11.45 -31.94 -3.64
C PRO A 270 -12.45 -30.89 -3.13
N LEU A 271 -12.47 -29.77 -3.87
CA LEU A 271 -13.27 -28.55 -3.67
C LEU A 271 -14.77 -28.78 -3.52
#